data_AF-A0A4Q5QJM5-F1
#
_entry.id   AF-A0A4Q5QJM5-F1
#
_cell.length_a   1.000
_cell.length_b   1.000
_cell.length_c   1.000
_cell.angle_alpha   90.00
_cell.angle_beta   90.00
_cell.angle_gamma   90.00
#
_symmetry.space_group_name_H-M   'P 1'
#
loop_
_entity.id
_entity.type
_entity.pdbx_description
1 polymer ?
#
loop_
_entity_poly.entity_id
_entity_poly.type
_entity_poly.pdbx_seq_one_letter_code
_entity_poly.pdbx_strand_id
1 'polypeptide(L)'
;MSNKIVLITSGQPSLNPRLVKEADTLVSAGFDVTVIYQYWNSWGTKLDEQLLPAKKWKAIRVGGSPQYKKLIYWRSRLQHKVAKVLVKRFGFKFYLAEKAIGRCTFLLLKKALQHPADLYIAHNLAALPVAV
;
A
#
# COMPACT_ATOMS: atom_id res chain seq x y z
N MET A 1 -8.38 -14.24 21.53
CA MET A 1 -7.57 -13.21 20.83
C MET A 1 -8.16 -13.02 19.45
N SER A 2 -8.25 -11.79 18.94
CA SER A 2 -8.71 -11.55 17.57
C SER A 2 -7.55 -11.79 16.60
N ASN A 3 -7.76 -12.61 15.55
CA ASN A 3 -6.76 -12.82 14.51
C ASN A 3 -6.56 -11.51 13.74
N LYS A 4 -5.30 -11.23 13.40
CA LYS A 4 -4.86 -10.00 12.73
C LYS A 4 -4.80 -10.22 11.24
N ILE A 5 -5.37 -9.29 10.47
CA ILE A 5 -5.34 -9.34 9.00
C ILE A 5 -4.77 -8.03 8.47
N VAL A 6 -3.82 -8.12 7.54
CA VAL A 6 -3.23 -6.97 6.86
C VAL A 6 -3.62 -6.98 5.39
N LEU A 7 -4.38 -5.96 5.00
CA LEU A 7 -4.74 -5.68 3.61
C LEU A 7 -3.75 -4.68 3.01
N ILE A 8 -3.20 -4.98 1.84
CA ILE A 8 -2.20 -4.15 1.16
C ILE A 8 -2.74 -3.71 -0.21
N THR A 9 -2.68 -2.41 -0.48
CA THR A 9 -3.08 -1.82 -1.75
C THR A 9 -2.06 -0.81 -2.25
N SER A 10 -1.85 -0.79 -3.57
CA SER A 10 -0.97 0.19 -4.22
C SER A 10 -1.68 1.51 -4.57
N GLY A 11 -2.90 1.71 -4.08
CA GLY A 11 -3.69 2.93 -4.26
C GLY A 11 -4.52 3.25 -3.02
N GLN A 12 -5.25 4.34 -3.08
CA GLN A 12 -6.03 4.85 -1.95
C GLN A 12 -7.30 4.03 -1.70
N PRO A 13 -7.71 3.79 -0.44
CA PRO A 13 -8.88 2.99 -0.12
C PRO A 13 -10.17 3.48 -0.79
N SER A 14 -10.39 4.80 -0.84
CA SER A 14 -11.54 5.39 -1.56
C SER A 14 -11.61 5.03 -3.04
N LEU A 15 -10.47 4.68 -3.65
CA LEU A 15 -10.36 4.29 -5.06
C LEU A 15 -10.46 2.77 -5.26
N ASN A 16 -10.59 2.01 -4.17
CA ASN A 16 -10.70 0.56 -4.19
C ASN A 16 -11.89 0.11 -3.32
N PRO A 17 -13.14 0.27 -3.79
CA PRO A 17 -14.32 -0.08 -3.02
C PRO A 17 -14.40 -1.58 -2.68
N ARG A 18 -13.73 -2.45 -3.44
CA ARG A 18 -13.64 -3.89 -3.13
C ARG A 18 -12.86 -4.12 -1.84
N LEU A 19 -11.67 -3.49 -1.72
CA LEU A 19 -10.87 -3.53 -0.50
C LEU A 19 -11.63 -2.97 0.71
N VAL A 20 -12.35 -1.87 0.52
CA VAL A 20 -13.10 -1.24 1.63
C VAL A 20 -14.20 -2.17 2.14
N LYS A 21 -14.97 -2.78 1.23
CA LYS A 21 -16.00 -3.76 1.60
C LYS A 21 -15.41 -4.96 2.33
N GLU A 22 -14.29 -5.48 1.84
CA GLU A 22 -13.60 -6.61 2.46
C GLU A 22 -13.10 -6.27 3.86
N ALA A 23 -12.44 -5.12 4.04
CA ALA A 23 -12.00 -4.65 5.35
C ALA A 23 -13.17 -4.49 6.33
N ASP A 24 -14.29 -3.93 5.87
CA ASP A 24 -15.51 -3.76 6.68
C ASP A 24 -16.12 -5.12 7.07
N THR A 25 -16.16 -6.09 6.14
CA THR A 25 -16.64 -7.46 6.41
C THR A 25 -15.76 -8.18 7.41
N LEU A 26 -14.44 -8.11 7.26
CA LEU A 26 -13.49 -8.75 8.18
C LEU A 26 -13.58 -8.15 9.58
N VAL A 27 -13.70 -6.83 9.71
CA VAL A 27 -13.94 -6.22 11.03
C VAL A 27 -15.28 -6.67 11.62
N SER A 28 -16.33 -6.74 10.80
CA SER A 28 -17.65 -7.22 11.25
C SER A 28 -17.63 -8.67 11.71
N ALA A 29 -16.72 -9.48 11.18
CA ALA A 29 -16.47 -10.86 11.61
C ALA A 29 -15.57 -10.98 12.85
N GLY A 30 -15.07 -9.86 13.40
CA GLY A 30 -14.28 -9.84 14.64
C GLY A 30 -12.76 -9.86 14.48
N PHE A 31 -12.23 -9.67 13.26
CA PHE A 31 -10.79 -9.59 13.01
C PHE A 31 -10.20 -8.20 13.28
N ASP A 32 -8.94 -8.11 13.72
CA ASP A 32 -8.18 -6.85 13.83
C ASP A 32 -7.55 -6.54 12.47
N VAL A 33 -8.18 -5.64 11.73
CA VAL A 33 -7.83 -5.35 10.33
C VAL A 33 -6.98 -4.09 10.24
N THR A 34 -5.86 -4.18 9.53
CA THR A 34 -5.02 -3.05 9.15
C THR A 34 -4.91 -2.95 7.63
N VAL A 35 -5.23 -1.79 7.07
CA VAL A 35 -5.07 -1.47 5.65
C VAL A 35 -3.83 -0.61 5.44
N ILE A 36 -2.85 -1.14 4.71
CA ILE A 36 -1.63 -0.44 4.31
C ILE A 36 -1.78 -0.01 2.85
N TYR A 37 -1.69 1.30 2.61
CA TYR A 37 -1.92 1.89 1.29
C TYR A 37 -0.89 2.94 0.93
N GLN A 38 -0.85 3.36 -0.33
CA GLN A 38 -0.03 4.49 -0.77
C GLN A 38 -0.90 5.59 -1.41
N TYR A 39 -0.37 6.81 -1.40
CA TYR A 39 -0.94 7.91 -2.18
C TYR A 39 -0.96 7.58 -3.68
N TRP A 40 -2.09 7.87 -4.33
CA TRP A 40 -2.29 7.75 -5.77
C TRP A 40 -2.52 9.12 -6.42
N ASN A 41 -3.50 9.89 -5.94
CA ASN A 41 -3.82 11.21 -6.45
C ASN A 41 -4.45 12.14 -5.39
N SER A 42 -4.59 13.42 -5.72
CA SER A 42 -5.08 14.43 -4.78
C SER A 42 -6.57 14.27 -4.45
N TRP A 43 -7.41 13.93 -5.43
CA TRP A 43 -8.86 13.78 -5.21
C TRP A 43 -9.19 12.55 -4.36
N GLY A 44 -8.46 11.44 -4.52
CA GLY A 44 -8.56 10.27 -3.64
C GLY A 44 -8.17 10.59 -2.21
N THR A 45 -7.26 11.56 -1.98
CA THR A 45 -6.94 12.00 -0.61
C THR A 45 -8.13 12.68 0.04
N LYS A 46 -8.83 13.55 -0.70
CA LYS A 46 -10.04 14.22 -0.20
C LYS A 46 -11.15 13.22 0.12
N LEU A 47 -11.32 12.19 -0.71
CA LEU A 47 -12.28 11.12 -0.46
C LEU A 47 -11.87 10.25 0.74
N ASP A 48 -10.58 9.93 0.88
CA ASP A 48 -10.06 9.21 2.05
C ASP A 48 -10.28 10.00 3.35
N GLU A 49 -10.10 11.32 3.32
CA GLU A 49 -10.34 12.20 4.49
C GLU A 49 -11.78 12.16 4.96
N GLN A 50 -12.75 11.91 4.07
CA GLN A 50 -14.16 11.70 4.41
C GLN A 50 -14.46 10.25 4.79
N LEU A 51 -13.86 9.29 4.08
CA LEU A 51 -14.14 7.87 4.22
C LEU A 51 -13.52 7.27 5.49
N LEU A 52 -12.22 7.51 5.71
CA LEU A 52 -11.42 6.80 6.73
C LEU A 52 -11.86 7.07 8.17
N PRO A 53 -12.30 8.28 8.57
CA PRO A 53 -12.79 8.52 9.93
C PRO A 53 -13.99 7.66 10.32
N ALA A 54 -14.79 7.23 9.35
CA ALA A 54 -15.96 6.36 9.58
C ALA A 54 -15.61 4.87 9.64
N LYS A 55 -14.35 4.49 9.40
CA LYS A 55 -13.91 3.09 9.33
C LYS A 55 -13.41 2.58 10.67
N LYS A 56 -13.75 1.32 10.96
CA LYS A 56 -13.37 0.63 12.21
C LYS A 56 -12.01 -0.07 12.12
N TRP A 57 -11.45 -0.21 10.93
CA TRP A 57 -10.11 -0.75 10.68
C TRP A 57 -9.05 0.35 10.64
N LYS A 58 -7.78 -0.02 10.88
CA LYS A 58 -6.66 0.92 10.91
C LYS A 58 -6.16 1.21 9.50
N ALA A 59 -5.98 2.49 9.15
CA ALA A 59 -5.48 2.89 7.83
C ALA A 59 -4.07 3.49 7.91
N ILE A 60 -3.13 2.97 7.13
CA ILE A 60 -1.72 3.39 7.15
C ILE A 60 -1.25 3.78 5.75
N ARG A 61 -0.96 5.08 5.56
CA ARG A 61 -0.41 5.60 4.30
C ARG A 61 1.12 5.54 4.28
N VAL A 62 1.69 4.86 3.28
CA VAL A 62 3.14 4.83 3.01
C VAL A 62 3.53 5.75 1.85
N GLY A 63 4.83 6.03 1.73
CA GLY A 63 5.41 6.68 0.54
C GLY A 63 5.13 8.18 0.39
N GLY A 64 4.47 8.81 1.36
CA GLY A 64 4.14 10.24 1.32
C GLY A 64 3.24 10.64 0.15
N SER A 65 3.00 11.95 0.03
CA SER A 65 2.27 12.62 -1.04
C SER A 65 2.97 13.94 -1.41
N PRO A 66 2.54 14.61 -2.50
CA PRO A 66 3.04 15.94 -2.85
C PRO A 66 2.86 17.00 -1.75
N GLN A 67 1.91 16.79 -0.83
CA GLN A 67 1.59 17.72 0.25
C GLN A 67 2.10 17.23 1.62
N TYR A 68 2.20 15.92 1.84
CA TYR A 68 2.60 15.29 3.10
C TYR A 68 3.86 14.44 2.94
N LYS A 69 4.90 14.66 3.76
CA LYS A 69 6.19 13.96 3.66
C LYS A 69 6.78 14.03 2.24
N LYS A 70 6.85 15.23 1.68
CA LYS A 70 7.27 15.55 0.30
C LYS A 70 8.60 14.90 -0.09
N LEU A 71 9.57 14.91 0.80
CA LEU A 71 10.89 14.31 0.56
C LEU A 71 10.79 12.81 0.27
N ILE A 72 9.99 12.08 1.04
CA ILE A 72 9.77 10.63 0.84
C ILE A 72 9.05 10.40 -0.50
N TYR A 73 8.06 11.23 -0.82
CA TYR A 73 7.33 11.17 -2.08
C TYR A 73 8.27 11.31 -3.28
N TRP A 74 9.06 12.39 -3.33
CA TRP A 74 9.96 12.65 -4.44
C TRP A 74 11.11 11.63 -4.51
N ARG A 75 11.66 11.20 -3.37
CA ARG A 75 12.66 10.13 -3.32
C ARG A 75 12.13 8.82 -3.90
N SER A 76 10.92 8.42 -3.52
CA SER A 76 10.29 7.19 -4.04
C SER A 76 10.03 7.27 -5.56
N ARG A 77 9.63 8.45 -6.06
CA ARG A 77 9.44 8.70 -7.50
C ARG A 77 10.76 8.57 -8.27
N LEU A 78 11.84 9.15 -7.75
CA LEU A 78 13.16 9.07 -8.36
C LEU A 78 13.65 7.61 -8.38
N GLN A 79 13.58 6.92 -7.25
CA GLN A 79 13.99 5.51 -7.13
C GLN A 79 13.24 4.62 -8.12
N HIS A 80 11.92 4.79 -8.24
CA HIS A 80 11.12 4.03 -9.19
C HIS A 80 11.48 4.36 -10.65
N LYS A 81 11.71 5.64 -10.98
CA LYS A 81 12.13 6.04 -12.34
C LYS A 81 13.49 5.44 -12.70
N VAL A 82 14.45 5.49 -11.78
CA VAL A 82 15.78 4.88 -11.96
C VAL A 82 15.66 3.38 -12.12
N ALA A 83 14.88 2.69 -11.27
CA ALA A 83 14.66 1.25 -11.39
C ALA A 83 14.08 0.86 -12.75
N LYS A 84 13.06 1.58 -13.25
CA LYS A 84 12.50 1.33 -14.60
C LYS A 84 13.53 1.47 -15.73
N VAL A 85 14.46 2.41 -15.61
CA VAL A 85 15.54 2.58 -16.60
C VAL A 85 16.57 1.45 -16.47
N LEU A 86 16.97 1.10 -15.25
CA LEU A 86 17.95 0.04 -15.00
C LEU A 86 17.43 -1.33 -15.40
N VAL A 87 16.16 -1.67 -15.16
CA VAL A 87 15.55 -2.94 -15.60
C VAL A 87 15.69 -3.11 -17.12
N LYS A 88 15.50 -2.04 -17.90
CA LYS A 88 15.64 -2.12 -19.36
C LYS A 88 17.07 -2.42 -19.82
N ARG A 89 18.08 -2.03 -19.03
CA ARG A 89 19.50 -2.19 -19.38
C ARG A 89 20.14 -3.44 -18.78
N PHE A 90 19.72 -3.84 -17.59
CA PHE A 90 20.33 -4.91 -16.80
C PHE A 90 19.42 -6.12 -16.59
N GLY A 91 18.17 -6.08 -17.09
CA GLY A 91 17.17 -7.11 -16.90
C GLY A 91 16.58 -7.13 -15.48
N PHE A 92 15.96 -8.25 -15.10
CA PHE A 92 15.29 -8.44 -13.81
C PHE A 92 16.23 -8.88 -12.67
N LYS A 93 17.48 -8.42 -12.68
CA LYS A 93 18.49 -8.75 -11.66
C LYS A 93 18.48 -7.72 -10.52
N PHE A 94 19.16 -8.03 -9.41
CA PHE A 94 19.43 -7.09 -8.30
C PHE A 94 18.20 -6.42 -7.66
N TYR A 95 17.08 -7.13 -7.58
CA TYR A 95 15.81 -6.60 -7.08
C TYR A 95 15.27 -5.38 -7.84
N LEU A 96 15.68 -5.22 -9.10
CA LEU A 96 15.25 -4.09 -9.93
C LEU A 96 13.79 -4.23 -10.35
N ALA A 97 13.29 -5.45 -10.54
CA ALA A 97 11.92 -5.73 -10.94
C ALA A 97 10.91 -5.25 -9.87
N GLU A 98 11.19 -5.52 -8.61
CA GLU A 98 10.40 -5.19 -7.43
C GLU A 98 10.39 -3.68 -7.15
N LYS A 99 11.47 -2.98 -7.50
CA LYS A 99 11.52 -1.52 -7.46
C LYS A 99 10.85 -0.87 -8.67
N ALA A 100 10.79 -1.57 -9.79
CA ALA A 100 10.18 -1.11 -11.04
C ALA A 100 8.68 -1.44 -11.14
N ILE A 101 8.16 -2.42 -10.40
CA ILE A 101 6.73 -2.82 -10.44
C ILE A 101 5.81 -1.73 -9.90
N GLY A 102 6.25 -1.01 -8.86
CA GLY A 102 5.45 0.03 -8.23
C GLY A 102 6.31 1.02 -7.45
N ARG A 103 5.82 2.26 -7.34
CA ARG A 103 6.53 3.34 -6.64
C ARG A 103 6.84 3.00 -5.19
N CYS A 104 5.89 2.39 -4.49
CA CYS A 104 6.01 2.13 -3.05
C CYS A 104 5.97 0.66 -2.69
N THR A 105 6.14 -0.29 -3.63
CA THR A 105 6.11 -1.73 -3.33
C THR A 105 7.03 -2.11 -2.17
N PHE A 106 8.28 -1.63 -2.17
CA PHE A 106 9.20 -1.85 -1.05
C PHE A 106 8.79 -1.15 0.26
N LEU A 107 8.14 0.01 0.18
CA LEU A 107 7.65 0.71 1.38
C LEU A 107 6.39 0.03 1.95
N LEU A 108 5.55 -0.54 1.09
CA LEU A 108 4.44 -1.40 1.47
C LEU A 108 4.97 -2.64 2.17
N LEU A 109 5.98 -3.32 1.60
CA LEU A 109 6.65 -4.47 2.23
C LEU A 109 7.24 -4.11 3.59
N LYS A 110 8.07 -3.06 3.65
CA LYS A 110 8.66 -2.62 4.90
C LYS A 110 7.60 -2.32 5.97
N LYS A 111 6.46 -1.76 5.57
CA LYS A 111 5.38 -1.46 6.51
C LYS A 111 4.63 -2.72 6.90
N ALA A 112 4.31 -3.62 5.99
CA ALA A 112 3.66 -4.90 6.28
C ALA A 112 4.47 -5.74 7.28
N LEU A 113 5.80 -5.79 7.13
CA LEU A 113 6.69 -6.47 8.07
C LEU A 113 6.69 -5.86 9.50
N GLN A 114 6.31 -4.59 9.65
CA GLN A 114 6.14 -3.95 10.96
C GLN A 114 4.78 -4.27 11.61
N HIS A 115 3.89 -4.94 10.88
CA HIS A 115 2.56 -5.31 11.34
C HIS A 115 2.39 -6.84 11.16
N PRO A 116 2.95 -7.66 12.09
CA PRO A 116 2.74 -9.10 12.07
C PRO A 116 1.25 -9.45 12.10
N ALA A 117 0.82 -10.30 11.17
CA ALA A 117 -0.55 -10.71 10.98
C ALA A 117 -0.64 -12.20 10.63
N ASP A 118 -1.80 -12.79 10.90
CA ASP A 118 -2.09 -14.20 10.59
C ASP A 118 -2.39 -14.39 9.09
N LEU A 119 -2.84 -13.32 8.42
CA LEU A 119 -3.13 -13.30 7.00
C LEU A 119 -2.77 -11.95 6.37
N TYR A 120 -2.11 -12.01 5.21
CA TYR A 120 -1.82 -10.86 4.35
C TYR A 120 -2.59 -10.99 3.03
N ILE A 121 -3.29 -9.92 2.63
CA ILE A 121 -4.10 -9.91 1.41
C ILE A 121 -3.69 -8.71 0.56
N ALA A 122 -3.29 -8.96 -0.69
CA ALA A 122 -2.88 -7.91 -1.63
C ALA A 122 -3.91 -7.70 -2.75
N HIS A 123 -4.31 -6.46 -3.01
CA HIS A 123 -5.38 -6.15 -3.98
C HIS A 123 -4.93 -5.71 -5.38
N ASN A 124 -3.66 -5.34 -5.54
CA ASN A 124 -3.15 -4.77 -6.80
C ASN A 124 -1.83 -5.41 -7.16
N LEU A 125 -1.48 -5.42 -8.45
CA LEU A 125 -0.24 -6.04 -8.95
C LEU A 125 1.02 -5.54 -8.22
N ALA A 126 1.11 -4.24 -7.95
CA ALA A 126 2.25 -3.67 -7.23
C ALA A 126 2.27 -4.00 -5.72
N ALA A 127 1.17 -4.52 -5.17
CA ALA A 127 1.06 -4.99 -3.79
C ALA A 127 1.25 -6.52 -3.66
N LEU A 128 1.05 -7.31 -4.74
CA LEU A 128 1.16 -8.77 -4.70
C LEU A 128 2.47 -9.28 -4.09
N PRO A 129 3.66 -8.74 -4.45
CA PRO A 129 4.93 -9.22 -3.88
C PRO A 129 5.08 -8.97 -2.38
N VAL A 130 4.13 -8.29 -1.74
CA VAL A 130 4.15 -7.99 -0.30
C VAL A 130 3.47 -9.09 0.52
N ALA A 131 2.61 -9.90 -0.11
CA ALA A 131 1.81 -10.93 0.54
C ALA A 131 2.28 -12.37 0.23
N VAL A 132 3.45 -12.54 -0.40
CA VAL A 132 4.04 -13.83 -0.79
C VAL A 132 5.50 -13.93 -0.37
#